data_AF-A0A963EMB0-F1
#
_entry.id   AF-A0A963EMB0-F1
#
_cell.length_a   1.000
_cell.length_b   1.000
_cell.length_c   1.000
_cell.angle_alpha   90.00
_cell.angle_beta   90.00
_cell.angle_gamma   90.00
#
_symmetry.space_group_name_H-M   'P 1'
#
loop_
_entity.id
_entity.type
_entity.pdbx_description
1 polymer ?
#
loop_
_entity_poly.entity_id
_entity_poly.type
_entity_poly.pdbx_seq_one_letter_code
_entity_poly.pdbx_strand_id
1 'polypeptide(L)'
;PGWDFILESSARAQEVSGLGYLGVDMVIDRDLGPLMLEMNARPGLNIQIANRAGLSLRIKRIDQLYDADDHPARRAAISRREFAAVPAGSQQAAMA
;
A
#
# COMPACT_ATOMS: atom_id res chain seq x y z
N PRO A 1 -5.65 -12.06 5.79
CA PRO A 1 -6.39 -10.77 5.93
C PRO A 1 -6.80 -10.14 4.57
N GLY A 2 -7.24 -10.93 3.57
CA GLY A 2 -7.76 -10.37 2.31
C GLY A 2 -6.86 -9.35 1.61
N TRP A 3 -5.53 -9.45 1.74
CA TRP A 3 -4.59 -8.42 1.30
C TRP A 3 -4.66 -8.09 -0.18
N ASP A 4 -4.95 -9.07 -1.03
CA ASP A 4 -5.10 -8.83 -2.47
C ASP A 4 -6.29 -7.90 -2.75
N PHE A 5 -7.43 -8.16 -2.11
CA PHE A 5 -8.60 -7.27 -2.18
C PHE A 5 -8.30 -5.89 -1.62
N ILE A 6 -7.58 -5.81 -0.49
CA ILE A 6 -7.24 -4.52 0.14
C ILE A 6 -6.39 -3.68 -0.81
N LEU A 7 -5.29 -4.25 -1.33
CA LEU A 7 -4.36 -3.52 -2.18
C LEU A 7 -4.99 -3.11 -3.51
N GLU A 8 -5.78 -4.00 -4.12
CA GLU A 8 -6.50 -3.69 -5.36
C GLU A 8 -7.56 -2.61 -5.14
N SER A 9 -8.33 -2.70 -4.05
CA SER A 9 -9.34 -1.68 -3.71
C SER A 9 -8.71 -0.31 -3.48
N SER A 10 -7.56 -0.26 -2.80
CA SER A 10 -6.82 1.00 -2.60
C SER A 10 -6.26 1.57 -3.91
N ALA A 11 -5.79 0.72 -4.83
CA ALA A 11 -5.34 1.15 -6.15
C ALA A 11 -6.51 1.70 -7.00
N ARG A 12 -7.68 1.07 -6.93
CA ARG A 12 -8.91 1.55 -7.59
C ARG A 12 -9.44 2.84 -6.97
N ALA A 13 -9.33 3.00 -5.65
CA ALA A 13 -9.73 4.24 -4.95
C ALA A 13 -8.99 5.47 -5.49
N GLN A 14 -7.72 5.30 -5.89
CA GLN A 14 -6.96 6.36 -6.53
C GLN A 14 -7.56 6.76 -7.89
N GLU A 15 -7.99 5.80 -8.72
CA GLU A 15 -8.58 6.10 -10.05
C GLU A 15 -9.87 6.89 -9.94
N VAL A 16 -10.76 6.47 -9.03
CA VAL A 16 -12.07 7.11 -8.87
C VAL A 16 -11.99 8.49 -8.21
N SER A 17 -10.95 8.73 -7.41
CA SER A 17 -10.77 10.02 -6.71
C SER A 17 -10.02 11.06 -7.53
N GLY A 18 -9.10 10.66 -8.41
CA GLY A 18 -8.30 11.57 -9.23
C GLY A 18 -7.32 12.45 -8.44
N LEU A 19 -7.08 12.16 -7.15
CA LEU A 19 -6.32 13.02 -6.25
C LEU A 19 -4.79 12.91 -6.38
N GLY A 20 -4.30 12.00 -7.21
CA GLY A 20 -2.87 11.74 -7.43
C GLY A 20 -2.16 11.04 -6.26
N TYR A 21 -2.43 11.49 -5.02
CA TYR A 21 -1.99 10.87 -3.78
C TYR A 21 -3.18 10.73 -2.82
N LEU A 22 -3.36 9.52 -2.28
CA LEU A 22 -4.52 9.14 -1.49
C LEU A 22 -4.11 8.19 -0.36
N GLY A 23 -4.59 8.45 0.85
CA GLY A 23 -4.66 7.45 1.92
C GLY A 23 -5.99 6.72 1.90
N VAL A 24 -5.98 5.41 2.15
CA VAL A 24 -7.19 4.60 2.21
C VAL A 24 -7.22 3.86 3.55
N ASP A 25 -8.26 4.11 4.33
CA ASP A 25 -8.44 3.54 5.65
C ASP A 25 -9.33 2.29 5.53
N MET A 26 -8.78 1.15 5.94
CA MET A 26 -9.41 -0.16 5.78
C MET A 26 -9.65 -0.77 7.16
N VAL A 27 -10.81 -1.40 7.32
CA VAL A 27 -11.12 -2.23 8.49
C VAL A 27 -11.33 -3.67 8.09
N ILE A 28 -10.98 -4.59 8.97
CA ILE A 28 -11.26 -6.01 8.81
C ILE A 28 -12.44 -6.33 9.71
N ASP A 29 -13.62 -6.37 9.11
CA ASP A 29 -14.81 -6.87 9.80
C ASP A 29 -14.74 -8.39 9.93
N ARG A 30 -15.31 -8.92 11.02
CA ARG A 30 -15.29 -10.37 11.30
C ARG A 30 -16.13 -11.16 10.30
N ASP A 31 -17.27 -10.61 9.89
CA ASP A 31 -18.30 -11.32 9.16
C ASP A 31 -18.28 -10.92 7.66
N LEU A 32 -17.93 -9.66 7.37
CA LEU A 32 -17.87 -9.10 6.01
C LEU A 32 -16.46 -9.06 5.41
N GLY A 33 -15.41 -9.28 6.22
CA GLY A 33 -14.03 -9.20 5.77
C GLY A 33 -13.55 -7.74 5.59
N PRO A 34 -12.61 -7.47 4.67
CA PRO A 34 -12.06 -6.13 4.50
C PRO A 34 -13.09 -5.15 3.93
N LEU A 35 -13.22 -3.98 4.56
CA LEU A 35 -14.11 -2.89 4.15
C LEU A 35 -13.33 -1.57 4.11
N MET A 36 -13.64 -0.72 3.13
CA MET A 36 -13.11 0.65 3.06
C MET A 36 -13.96 1.57 3.93
N LEU A 37 -13.32 2.35 4.80
CA LEU A 37 -13.99 3.33 5.65
C LEU A 37 -13.88 4.76 5.12
N GLU A 38 -12.66 5.17 4.77
CA GLU A 38 -12.36 6.56 4.44
C GLU A 38 -11.30 6.66 3.34
N MET A 39 -11.43 7.70 2.53
CA MET A 39 -10.45 8.15 1.55
C MET A 39 -9.89 9.51 1.97
N ASN A 40 -8.58 9.54 2.25
CA ASN A 40 -7.87 10.68 2.81
C ASN A 40 -7.01 11.36 1.74
N ALA A 41 -7.43 12.55 1.26
CA ALA A 41 -6.69 13.34 0.27
C ALA A 41 -5.32 13.87 0.79
N ARG A 42 -5.16 13.92 2.12
CA ARG A 42 -3.94 14.39 2.81
C ARG A 42 -3.60 13.46 3.97
N PRO A 43 -3.10 12.25 3.69
CA PRO A 43 -2.78 11.30 4.75
C PRO A 43 -1.63 11.82 5.63
N GLY A 44 -1.81 11.71 6.94
CA GLY A 44 -0.82 12.16 7.93
C GLY A 44 0.43 11.30 8.02
N LEU A 45 1.43 11.77 8.77
CA LEU A 45 2.71 11.06 8.96
C LEU A 45 2.65 9.89 9.96
N ASN A 46 1.56 9.77 10.72
CA ASN A 46 1.44 8.81 11.83
C ASN A 46 1.72 7.37 11.39
N ILE A 47 1.23 6.95 10.21
CA ILE A 47 1.45 5.59 9.70
C ILE A 47 2.93 5.33 9.37
N GLN A 48 3.65 6.33 8.88
CA GLN A 48 5.07 6.23 8.56
C GLN A 48 5.90 6.12 9.84
N ILE A 49 5.55 6.91 10.85
CA ILE A 49 6.21 6.88 12.17
C ILE A 49 5.98 5.53 12.85
N ALA A 50 4.73 5.04 12.87
CA ALA A 50 4.38 3.75 13.47
C ALA A 50 5.15 2.58 12.87
N ASN A 51 5.37 2.61 11.54
CA ASN A 51 6.11 1.56 10.84
C ASN A 51 7.63 1.82 10.74
N ARG A 52 8.12 2.96 11.27
CA ARG A 52 9.49 3.46 11.06
C ARG A 52 9.93 3.41 9.59
N ALA A 53 8.98 3.70 8.71
CA ALA A 53 9.15 3.56 7.27
C ALA A 53 8.59 4.81 6.56
N GLY A 54 9.49 5.71 6.19
CA GLY A 54 9.15 6.90 5.40
C GLY A 54 8.80 6.56 3.95
N LEU A 55 8.02 7.40 3.30
CA LEU A 55 7.57 7.17 1.92
C LEU A 55 8.58 7.60 0.85
N SER A 56 9.55 8.46 1.15
CA SER A 56 10.42 9.08 0.13
C SER A 56 11.14 8.08 -0.77
N LEU A 57 11.68 7.00 -0.21
CA LEU A 57 12.34 5.95 -1.01
C LEU A 57 11.34 5.09 -1.79
N ARG A 58 10.14 4.87 -1.24
CA ARG A 58 9.07 4.12 -1.91
C ARG A 58 8.52 4.89 -3.10
N ILE A 59 8.31 6.20 -2.96
CA ILE A 59 7.87 7.08 -4.05
C ILE A 59 8.91 7.07 -5.18
N LYS A 60 10.19 7.29 -4.87
CA LYS A 60 11.27 7.21 -5.89
C LYS A 60 11.29 5.87 -6.63
N ARG A 61 10.97 4.78 -5.93
CA ARG A 61 10.89 3.44 -6.55
C ARG A 61 9.65 3.29 -7.43
N ILE A 62 8.50 3.81 -6.99
CA ILE A 62 7.28 3.86 -7.78
C ILE A 62 7.49 4.70 -9.04
N ASP A 63 8.15 5.85 -8.98
CA ASP A 63 8.43 6.69 -10.16
C ASP A 63 9.20 5.95 -11.28
N GLN A 64 9.93 4.87 -10.95
CA GLN A 64 10.65 4.04 -11.91
C GLN A 64 9.81 2.90 -12.51
N LEU A 65 8.71 2.54 -11.86
CA LEU A 65 7.94 1.33 -12.14
C LEU A 65 6.49 1.61 -12.52
N TYR A 66 6.00 2.81 -12.19
CA TYR A 66 4.60 3.18 -12.28
C TYR A 66 4.19 3.44 -13.72
N ASP A 67 3.08 2.83 -14.09
CA ASP A 67 2.32 3.16 -15.29
C ASP A 67 0.92 3.56 -14.83
N ALA A 68 0.48 4.76 -15.23
CA ALA A 68 -0.81 5.32 -14.84
C ALA A 68 -1.99 4.65 -15.55
N ASP A 69 -1.74 4.07 -16.72
CA ASP A 69 -2.76 3.43 -17.56
C ASP A 69 -2.91 1.93 -17.21
N ASP A 70 -2.09 1.42 -16.31
CA ASP A 70 -2.09 0.03 -15.87
C ASP A 70 -3.28 -0.27 -14.93
N HIS A 71 -3.87 -1.46 -15.08
CA HIS A 71 -5.02 -1.89 -14.28
C HIS A 71 -4.71 -1.90 -12.77
N PRO A 72 -5.65 -1.54 -11.86
CA PRO A 72 -5.45 -1.50 -10.41
C PRO A 72 -4.79 -2.75 -9.83
N ALA A 73 -5.23 -3.92 -10.27
CA ALA A 73 -4.68 -5.21 -9.84
C ALA A 73 -3.17 -5.32 -10.11
N ARG A 74 -2.68 -4.77 -11.23
CA ARG A 74 -1.26 -4.80 -11.58
C ARG A 74 -0.45 -3.82 -10.74
N ARG A 75 -0.96 -2.61 -10.53
CA ARG A 75 -0.35 -1.62 -9.63
C ARG A 75 -0.29 -2.12 -8.17
N ALA A 76 -1.33 -2.83 -7.73
CA ALA A 76 -1.36 -3.53 -6.44
C ALA A 76 -0.31 -4.64 -6.35
N ALA A 77 -0.17 -5.47 -7.39
CA ALA A 77 0.82 -6.53 -7.45
C ALA A 77 2.26 -5.99 -7.41
N ILE A 78 2.56 -4.91 -8.14
CA ILE A 78 3.86 -4.21 -8.08
C ILE A 78 4.14 -3.77 -6.64
N SER A 79 3.19 -3.08 -6.01
CA SER A 79 3.35 -2.59 -4.63
C SER A 79 3.61 -3.73 -3.64
N ARG A 80 2.88 -4.85 -3.79
CA ARG A 80 3.08 -6.05 -2.94
C ARG A 80 4.48 -6.63 -3.11
N ARG A 81 4.97 -6.74 -4.35
CA ARG A 81 6.31 -7.26 -4.65
C ARG A 81 7.42 -6.38 -4.09
N GLU A 82 7.32 -5.06 -4.30
CA GLU A 82 8.39 -4.11 -3.96
C GLU A 82 8.44 -3.77 -2.46
N PHE A 83 7.29 -3.82 -1.76
CA PHE A 83 7.18 -3.26 -0.41
C PHE A 83 6.64 -4.22 0.66
N ALA A 84 6.53 -5.51 0.37
CA ALA A 84 6.24 -6.50 1.40
C ALA A 84 7.25 -6.42 2.54
N ALA A 85 6.77 -6.49 3.78
CA ALA A 85 7.65 -6.59 4.93
C ALA A 85 8.45 -7.90 4.87
N VAL A 86 9.77 -7.80 5.09
CA VAL A 86 10.60 -8.99 5.27
C VAL A 86 10.23 -9.63 6.62
N PRO A 87 9.93 -10.94 6.68
CA PRO A 87 9.62 -11.60 7.93
C PRO A 87 10.74 -11.41 8.95
N ALA A 88 10.39 -11.22 10.22
CA ALA A 88 11.31 -10.85 11.30
C ALA A 88 12.41 -11.91 11.64
N GLY A 89 12.53 -13.00 10.86
CA GLY A 89 13.57 -14.02 11.02
C GLY A 89 14.63 -14.06 9.92
N SER A 90 14.43 -13.37 8.79
CA SER A 90 15.35 -13.46 7.62
C SER A 90 16.52 -12.46 7.67
N GLN A 91 16.57 -11.57 8.66
CA GLN A 91 17.62 -10.56 8.80
C GLN A 91 18.90 -11.08 9.50
N GLN A 92 18.83 -12.25 10.16
CA GLN A 92 19.98 -12.83 10.88
C GLN A 92 20.94 -13.63 9.98
N ALA A 93 20.51 -14.04 8.78
CA ALA A 93 21.35 -14.81 7.85
C ALA A 93 22.25 -13.94 6.96
N ALA A 94 22.06 -12.62 6.93
CA ALA A 94 22.85 -11.70 6.10
C ALA A 94 23.99 -11.00 6.88
N MET A 95 24.22 -11.38 8.14
CA MET A 95 25.29 -10.86 8.99
C MET A 95 26.24 -11.95 9.52
N ALA A 96 26.24 -13.13 8.88
CA ALA A 96 27.21 -14.21 9.12
C ALA A 96 28.15 -14.37 7.92
#